data_AF-A0A3Q4GP14-F1
#
_entry.id   AF-A0A3Q4GP14-F1
#
_cell.length_a   1.000
_cell.length_b   1.000
_cell.length_c   1.000
_cell.angle_alpha   90.00
_cell.angle_beta   90.00
_cell.angle_gamma   90.00
#
_symmetry.space_group_name_H-M   'P 1'
#
loop_
_entity.id
_entity.type
_entity.pdbx_description
1 polymer ?
#
loop_
_entity_poly.entity_id
_entity_poly.type
_entity_poly.pdbx_seq_one_letter_code
_entity_poly.pdbx_strand_id
1 'polypeptide(L)'
;LTFCIQIKISVLAVYRCCPLTLTPSEIVVKFGDPILINCSTSATDVEGMGWEAPFGGTGFEHPPVVTWRVEKLEEWTPSPSCYATLVDGSQCTVSPLITVYKTPDFVSVSDMGHVPMVEGREYDLKCAVISVAPVQNLTVTWYRGNETVLTETFNESTAIPVNASSTLKISTQRDYNGLTFRCEAELHLGPKGPKFLPNTSSPPYTAVILCKISTHVFHVFFRPQSSTITITGITSANAGIYICVAENEAGRNT
;
A
#
# COMPACT_ATOMS: atom_id res chain seq x y z
N LEU A 1 -76.89 20.76 -28.12
CA LEU A 1 -75.48 20.36 -28.35
C LEU A 1 -74.61 21.21 -27.42
N THR A 2 -74.35 20.72 -26.23
CA THR A 2 -73.50 21.39 -25.24
C THR A 2 -72.05 21.00 -25.52
N PHE A 3 -71.26 21.92 -26.07
CA PHE A 3 -69.84 21.67 -26.31
C PHE A 3 -69.08 21.78 -24.99
N CYS A 4 -68.52 20.66 -24.54
CA CYS A 4 -67.65 20.60 -23.36
C CYS A 4 -66.22 20.92 -23.82
N ILE A 5 -65.71 22.11 -23.50
CA ILE A 5 -64.32 22.50 -23.80
C ILE A 5 -63.42 21.82 -22.77
N GLN A 6 -62.64 20.84 -23.19
CA GLN A 6 -61.61 20.21 -22.36
C GLN A 6 -60.34 21.05 -22.41
N ILE A 7 -60.06 21.80 -21.35
CA ILE A 7 -58.80 22.52 -21.17
C ILE A 7 -57.78 21.52 -20.60
N LYS A 8 -56.84 21.09 -21.46
CA LYS A 8 -55.68 20.29 -21.04
C LYS A 8 -54.62 21.23 -20.46
N ILE A 9 -54.46 21.24 -19.14
CA ILE A 9 -53.34 21.91 -18.47
C ILE A 9 -52.17 20.92 -18.44
N SER A 10 -51.15 21.17 -19.24
CA SER A 10 -49.88 20.45 -19.19
C SER A 10 -48.95 21.11 -18.17
N VAL A 11 -48.80 20.49 -17.00
CA VAL A 11 -47.80 20.90 -16.00
C VAL A 11 -46.43 20.41 -16.45
N LEU A 12 -45.56 21.30 -16.91
CA LEU A 12 -44.13 20.98 -17.08
C LEU A 12 -43.51 20.90 -15.68
N ALA A 13 -43.12 19.69 -15.26
CA ALA A 13 -42.24 19.53 -14.12
C ALA A 13 -40.84 20.03 -14.50
N VAL A 14 -40.50 21.25 -14.10
CA VAL A 14 -39.13 21.79 -14.23
C VAL A 14 -38.29 21.15 -13.13
N TYR A 15 -37.50 20.13 -13.46
CA TYR A 15 -36.46 19.62 -12.57
C TYR A 15 -35.38 20.70 -12.43
N ARG A 16 -35.40 21.46 -11.33
CA ARG A 16 -34.34 22.40 -11.00
C ARG A 16 -33.13 21.61 -10.46
N CYS A 17 -32.03 21.66 -11.18
CA CYS A 17 -30.74 21.16 -10.70
C CYS A 17 -30.24 22.07 -9.56
N CYS A 18 -29.57 21.53 -8.55
CA CYS A 18 -29.03 22.33 -7.45
C CYS A 18 -27.99 23.33 -7.99
N PRO A 19 -28.16 24.65 -7.82
CA PRO A 19 -27.30 25.66 -8.43
C PRO A 19 -25.99 25.86 -7.66
N LEU A 20 -25.42 24.79 -7.09
CA LEU A 20 -24.20 24.82 -6.29
C LEU A 20 -23.04 24.18 -7.05
N THR A 21 -21.87 24.80 -6.96
CA THR A 21 -20.61 24.30 -7.53
C THR A 21 -19.56 24.21 -6.44
N LEU A 22 -18.98 23.01 -6.28
CA LEU A 22 -17.91 22.73 -5.33
C LEU A 22 -16.53 22.88 -5.98
N THR A 23 -15.63 23.61 -5.31
CA THR A 23 -14.25 23.77 -5.74
C THR A 23 -13.30 23.46 -4.58
N PRO A 24 -12.61 22.30 -4.60
CA PRO A 24 -12.79 21.17 -5.52
C PRO A 24 -14.03 20.31 -5.19
N SER A 25 -14.58 19.60 -6.18
CA SER A 25 -15.67 18.63 -6.00
C SER A 25 -15.19 17.24 -5.55
N GLU A 26 -13.92 16.95 -5.79
CA GLU A 26 -13.24 15.71 -5.39
C GLU A 26 -11.82 16.05 -4.94
N ILE A 27 -11.41 15.52 -3.79
CA ILE A 27 -10.12 15.80 -3.17
C ILE A 27 -9.59 14.59 -2.41
N VAL A 28 -8.27 14.41 -2.49
CA VAL A 28 -7.52 13.45 -1.69
C VAL A 28 -6.66 14.23 -0.70
N VAL A 29 -6.75 13.89 0.59
CA VAL A 29 -6.08 14.62 1.67
C VAL A 29 -5.45 13.64 2.66
N LYS A 30 -4.27 13.99 3.17
CA LYS A 30 -3.59 13.16 4.17
C LYS A 30 -4.28 13.36 5.53
N PHE A 31 -4.39 12.29 6.31
CA PHE A 31 -4.90 12.39 7.68
C PHE A 31 -4.09 13.41 8.49
N GLY A 32 -4.79 14.35 9.11
CA GLY A 32 -4.22 15.44 9.91
C GLY A 32 -3.85 16.70 9.10
N ASP A 33 -3.88 16.68 7.77
CA ASP A 33 -3.64 17.88 6.97
C ASP A 33 -4.88 18.78 6.92
N PRO A 34 -4.71 20.10 6.69
CA PRO A 34 -5.83 21.02 6.52
C PRO A 34 -6.57 20.78 5.20
N ILE A 35 -7.88 21.03 5.20
CA ILE A 35 -8.73 20.95 4.01
C ILE A 35 -9.60 22.21 3.88
N LEU A 36 -9.81 22.62 2.62
CA LEU A 36 -10.64 23.75 2.26
C LEU A 36 -11.44 23.42 1.00
N ILE A 37 -12.75 23.59 1.06
CA ILE A 37 -13.65 23.40 -0.08
C ILE A 37 -14.60 24.61 -0.18
N ASN A 38 -14.60 25.26 -1.34
CA ASN A 38 -15.52 26.35 -1.62
C ASN A 38 -16.81 25.79 -2.21
N CYS A 39 -17.93 26.15 -1.62
CA CYS A 39 -19.24 26.01 -2.25
C CYS A 39 -19.63 27.36 -2.82
N SER A 40 -20.00 27.38 -4.09
CA SER A 40 -20.30 28.61 -4.82
C SER A 40 -21.57 28.51 -5.64
N THR A 41 -22.22 29.64 -5.89
CA THR A 41 -23.40 29.71 -6.76
C THR A 41 -23.36 30.96 -7.63
N SER A 42 -23.90 30.84 -8.85
CA SER A 42 -24.18 31.97 -9.75
C SER A 42 -25.67 32.30 -9.84
N ALA A 43 -26.51 31.53 -9.16
CA ALA A 43 -27.95 31.70 -9.18
C ALA A 43 -28.35 32.89 -8.30
N THR A 44 -29.28 33.69 -8.80
CA THR A 44 -29.76 34.91 -8.13
C THR A 44 -30.96 34.66 -7.23
N ASP A 45 -31.53 33.47 -7.26
CA ASP A 45 -32.68 33.04 -6.47
C ASP A 45 -32.27 32.22 -5.23
N VAL A 46 -31.00 32.23 -4.86
CA VAL A 46 -30.49 31.67 -3.60
C VAL A 46 -30.59 32.73 -2.51
N GLU A 47 -31.38 32.47 -1.47
CA GLU A 47 -31.52 33.34 -0.30
C GLU A 47 -30.32 33.21 0.65
N GLY A 48 -29.83 31.98 0.83
CA GLY A 48 -28.60 31.72 1.58
C GLY A 48 -28.12 30.29 1.43
N MET A 49 -26.90 30.06 1.90
CA MET A 49 -26.18 28.82 1.74
C MET A 49 -25.27 28.55 2.94
N GLY A 50 -24.84 27.31 3.10
CA GLY A 50 -24.01 26.91 4.23
C GLY A 50 -23.50 25.48 4.10
N TRP A 51 -22.83 25.01 5.13
CA TRP A 51 -22.23 23.68 5.20
C TRP A 51 -22.71 22.96 6.44
N GLU A 52 -23.33 21.81 6.24
CA GLU A 52 -23.64 20.86 7.29
C GLU A 52 -22.53 19.83 7.38
N ALA A 53 -21.84 19.78 8.52
CA ALA A 53 -20.74 18.86 8.76
C ALA A 53 -20.56 18.62 10.27
N PRO A 54 -20.06 17.45 10.70
CA PRO A 54 -19.78 17.18 12.12
C PRO A 54 -18.76 18.17 12.72
N PHE A 55 -17.90 18.76 11.89
CA PHE A 55 -16.89 19.73 12.25
C PHE A 55 -16.72 20.76 11.13
N GLY A 56 -16.42 22.01 11.50
CA GLY A 56 -16.26 23.11 10.53
C GLY A 56 -17.53 23.48 9.78
N GLY A 57 -18.70 23.01 10.22
CA GLY A 57 -19.99 23.42 9.68
C GLY A 57 -20.16 24.94 9.74
N THR A 58 -20.88 25.49 8.78
CA THR A 58 -21.17 26.93 8.72
C THR A 58 -22.64 27.16 8.99
N GLY A 59 -22.96 28.34 9.53
CA GLY A 59 -24.33 28.77 9.68
C GLY A 59 -24.98 29.12 8.34
N PHE A 60 -26.09 29.84 8.41
CA PHE A 60 -26.70 30.41 7.24
C PHE A 60 -25.91 31.65 6.81
N GLU A 61 -25.27 31.57 5.65
CA GLU A 61 -24.41 32.60 5.08
C GLU A 61 -24.97 33.12 3.76
N HIS A 62 -24.59 34.34 3.39
CA HIS A 62 -25.07 34.97 2.15
C HIS A 62 -24.27 34.46 0.94
N PRO A 63 -24.92 34.30 -0.25
CA PRO A 63 -24.22 33.99 -1.50
C PRO A 63 -23.22 35.10 -1.86
N PRO A 64 -22.20 34.83 -2.71
CA PRO A 64 -22.15 33.70 -3.65
C PRO A 64 -21.25 32.55 -3.26
N VAL A 65 -20.46 32.65 -2.18
CA VAL A 65 -19.48 31.62 -1.80
C VAL A 65 -19.44 31.42 -0.30
N VAL A 66 -19.48 30.16 0.13
CA VAL A 66 -19.26 29.74 1.51
C VAL A 66 -18.23 28.63 1.54
N THR A 67 -17.22 28.80 2.37
CA THR A 67 -16.07 27.91 2.45
C THR A 67 -16.18 27.00 3.66
N TRP A 68 -16.07 25.70 3.44
CA TRP A 68 -15.82 24.74 4.51
C TRP A 68 -14.32 24.61 4.72
N ARG A 69 -13.88 24.81 5.96
CA ARG A 69 -12.46 24.81 6.33
C ARG A 69 -12.25 24.03 7.62
N VAL A 70 -11.28 23.13 7.59
CA VAL A 70 -10.87 22.34 8.75
C VAL A 70 -9.35 22.38 8.81
N GLU A 71 -8.80 22.89 9.91
CA GLU A 71 -7.34 23.04 10.08
C GLU A 71 -6.61 21.70 10.23
N LYS A 72 -7.31 20.70 10.79
CA LYS A 72 -6.74 19.36 11.02
C LYS A 72 -7.82 18.31 10.81
N LEU A 73 -7.78 17.62 9.66
CA LEU A 73 -8.78 16.60 9.34
C LEU A 73 -8.41 15.25 9.97
N GLU A 74 -9.06 14.92 11.09
CA GLU A 74 -8.83 13.68 11.86
C GLU A 74 -10.04 12.73 11.84
N GLU A 75 -10.77 12.70 10.72
CA GLU A 75 -11.90 11.81 10.47
C GLU A 75 -11.62 11.02 9.20
N TRP A 76 -11.85 9.70 9.21
CA TRP A 76 -11.55 8.83 8.07
C TRP A 76 -12.65 8.87 7.01
N THR A 77 -13.88 9.16 7.42
CA THR A 77 -15.05 9.25 6.54
C THR A 77 -15.78 10.58 6.72
N PRO A 78 -15.16 11.72 6.36
CA PRO A 78 -15.81 13.02 6.47
C PRO A 78 -16.97 13.13 5.48
N SER A 79 -18.12 13.61 5.94
CA SER A 79 -19.36 13.74 5.16
C SER A 79 -19.94 15.16 5.15
N PRO A 80 -19.15 16.20 4.82
CA PRO A 80 -19.67 17.56 4.74
C PRO A 80 -20.63 17.70 3.56
N SER A 81 -21.66 18.52 3.72
CA SER A 81 -22.68 18.75 2.71
C SER A 81 -22.97 20.23 2.61
N CYS A 82 -22.77 20.83 1.43
CA CYS A 82 -23.14 22.22 1.19
C CYS A 82 -24.61 22.28 0.81
N TYR A 83 -25.38 23.11 1.51
CA TYR A 83 -26.79 23.34 1.24
C TYR A 83 -27.03 24.77 0.75
N ALA A 84 -28.10 24.95 -0.01
CA ALA A 84 -28.65 26.24 -0.40
C ALA A 84 -30.16 26.26 -0.20
N THR A 85 -30.68 27.39 0.28
CA THR A 85 -32.11 27.69 0.37
C THR A 85 -32.45 28.71 -0.71
N LEU A 86 -33.44 28.39 -1.54
CA LEU A 86 -33.94 29.24 -2.61
C LEU A 86 -35.07 30.15 -2.09
N VAL A 87 -35.34 31.25 -2.81
CA VAL A 87 -36.39 32.24 -2.46
C VAL A 87 -37.80 31.62 -2.39
N ASP A 88 -38.04 30.51 -3.09
CA ASP A 88 -39.30 29.76 -3.01
C ASP A 88 -39.39 28.82 -1.80
N GLY A 89 -38.39 28.85 -0.92
CA GLY A 89 -38.28 28.01 0.27
C GLY A 89 -37.74 26.60 0.01
N SER A 90 -37.46 26.23 -1.24
CA SER A 90 -36.89 24.93 -1.54
C SER A 90 -35.40 24.87 -1.16
N GLN A 91 -34.95 23.68 -0.77
CA GLN A 91 -33.55 23.44 -0.41
C GLN A 91 -32.91 22.40 -1.32
N CYS A 92 -31.61 22.57 -1.57
CA CYS A 92 -30.82 21.58 -2.28
C CYS A 92 -29.43 21.45 -1.65
N THR A 93 -28.81 20.30 -1.87
CA THR A 93 -27.55 19.93 -1.23
C THR A 93 -26.61 19.28 -2.22
N VAL A 94 -25.31 19.55 -2.09
CA VAL A 94 -24.23 18.88 -2.81
C VAL A 94 -23.13 18.49 -1.84
N SER A 95 -22.53 17.31 -2.05
CA SER A 95 -21.46 16.78 -1.19
C SER A 95 -20.21 16.51 -2.02
N PRO A 96 -19.01 16.89 -1.55
CA PRO A 96 -17.75 16.56 -2.21
C PRO A 96 -17.39 15.09 -2.00
N LEU A 97 -16.60 14.53 -2.91
CA LEU A 97 -15.94 13.24 -2.70
C LEU A 97 -14.59 13.47 -2.02
N ILE A 98 -14.46 13.02 -0.77
CA ILE A 98 -13.23 13.19 0.02
C ILE A 98 -12.62 11.82 0.30
N THR A 99 -11.38 11.63 -0.13
CA THR A 99 -10.58 10.45 0.20
C THR A 99 -9.51 10.86 1.20
N VAL A 100 -9.58 10.32 2.42
CA VAL A 100 -8.56 10.51 3.44
C VAL A 100 -7.57 9.36 3.39
N TYR A 101 -6.28 9.66 3.33
CA TYR A 101 -5.23 8.63 3.25
C TYR A 101 -4.16 8.78 4.33
N LYS A 102 -3.50 7.66 4.62
CA LYS A 102 -2.37 7.58 5.54
C LYS A 102 -1.40 6.52 5.00
N THR A 103 -0.14 6.91 4.82
CA THR A 103 0.95 5.97 4.53
C THR A 103 1.12 4.98 5.68
N PRO A 104 1.67 3.78 5.43
CA PRO A 104 2.00 2.85 6.49
C PRO A 104 2.87 3.50 7.56
N ASP A 105 2.63 3.17 8.84
CA ASP A 105 3.52 3.61 9.94
C ASP A 105 4.87 2.90 9.86
N PHE A 106 4.83 1.63 9.45
CA PHE A 106 6.01 0.80 9.34
C PHE A 106 5.80 -0.32 8.32
N VAL A 107 6.89 -0.66 7.63
CA VAL A 107 6.95 -1.78 6.68
C VAL A 107 8.19 -2.61 7.02
N SER A 108 8.02 -3.93 7.13
CA SER A 108 9.12 -4.85 7.42
C SER A 108 9.02 -6.16 6.68
N VAL A 109 10.19 -6.71 6.33
CA VAL A 109 10.33 -8.07 5.83
C VAL A 109 10.80 -8.98 6.98
N SER A 110 10.20 -10.16 7.07
CA SER A 110 10.55 -11.21 8.04
C SER A 110 10.46 -12.58 7.39
N ASP A 111 11.26 -13.52 7.85
CA ASP A 111 11.13 -14.95 7.53
C ASP A 111 10.09 -15.60 8.45
N MET A 112 9.18 -16.40 7.86
CA MET A 112 8.14 -17.07 8.66
C MET A 112 8.65 -18.28 9.45
N GLY A 113 9.91 -18.69 9.27
CA GLY A 113 10.53 -19.79 10.02
C GLY A 113 11.85 -19.33 10.61
N HIS A 114 11.99 -19.37 11.93
CA HIS A 114 13.18 -19.01 12.72
C HIS A 114 14.40 -19.93 12.49
N VAL A 115 14.65 -20.35 11.26
CA VAL A 115 15.68 -21.31 10.90
C VAL A 115 16.51 -20.70 9.79
N PRO A 116 17.85 -20.73 9.89
CA PRO A 116 18.70 -20.31 8.79
C PRO A 116 18.26 -20.95 7.47
N MET A 117 18.21 -20.16 6.42
CA MET A 117 17.81 -20.65 5.11
C MET A 117 18.81 -21.72 4.63
N VAL A 118 18.34 -22.83 4.05
CA VAL A 118 19.18 -23.96 3.62
C VAL A 118 19.03 -24.14 2.11
N GLU A 119 20.16 -24.26 1.41
CA GLU A 119 20.20 -24.43 -0.04
C GLU A 119 19.26 -25.54 -0.55
N GLY A 120 18.53 -25.20 -1.62
CA GLY A 120 17.57 -26.09 -2.29
C GLY A 120 16.25 -26.30 -1.56
N ARG A 121 15.91 -25.44 -0.58
CA ARG A 121 14.57 -25.40 0.04
C ARG A 121 13.81 -24.13 -0.38
N GLU A 122 12.50 -24.19 -0.18
CA GLU A 122 11.62 -23.03 -0.37
C GLU A 122 11.34 -22.37 0.98
N TYR A 123 11.27 -21.05 0.97
CA TYR A 123 10.97 -20.23 2.14
C TYR A 123 9.97 -19.14 1.78
N ASP A 124 9.15 -18.77 2.76
CA ASP A 124 8.18 -17.69 2.65
C ASP A 124 8.70 -16.47 3.41
N LEU A 125 8.99 -15.41 2.67
CA LEU A 125 9.24 -14.08 3.22
C LEU A 125 7.91 -13.34 3.35
N LYS A 126 7.67 -12.75 4.52
CA LYS A 126 6.48 -11.96 4.79
C LYS A 126 6.84 -10.49 4.89
N CYS A 127 6.18 -9.67 4.07
CA CYS A 127 6.16 -8.23 4.18
C CYS A 127 4.95 -7.83 5.03
N ALA A 128 5.19 -7.22 6.19
CA ALA A 128 4.15 -6.65 7.04
C ALA A 128 4.04 -5.15 6.77
N VAL A 129 2.83 -4.68 6.46
CA VAL A 129 2.49 -3.27 6.23
C VAL A 129 1.54 -2.84 7.33
N ILE A 130 1.98 -1.93 8.20
CA ILE A 130 1.26 -1.60 9.44
C ILE A 130 0.51 -0.28 9.30
N SER A 131 -0.78 -0.29 9.67
CA SER A 131 -1.64 0.89 9.76
C SER A 131 -1.69 1.76 8.49
N VAL A 132 -2.06 1.17 7.36
CA VAL A 132 -2.22 1.88 6.08
C VAL A 132 -3.69 2.13 5.75
N ALA A 133 -4.01 3.27 5.13
CA ALA A 133 -5.37 3.59 4.69
C ALA A 133 -5.38 4.48 3.42
N PRO A 134 -6.37 4.31 2.52
CA PRO A 134 -7.26 3.16 2.42
C PRO A 134 -6.53 1.95 1.81
N VAL A 135 -6.83 0.74 2.28
CA VAL A 135 -6.10 -0.47 1.83
C VAL A 135 -6.42 -0.85 0.38
N GLN A 136 -7.61 -0.53 -0.13
CA GLN A 136 -7.98 -0.76 -1.53
C GLN A 136 -7.09 -0.05 -2.57
N ASN A 137 -6.34 0.97 -2.14
CA ASN A 137 -5.42 1.73 -2.99
C ASN A 137 -3.96 1.32 -2.78
N LEU A 138 -3.70 0.31 -1.95
CA LEU A 138 -2.37 -0.19 -1.65
C LEU A 138 -1.89 -1.14 -2.75
N THR A 139 -0.66 -0.90 -3.20
CA THR A 139 0.15 -1.83 -3.96
C THR A 139 1.40 -2.14 -3.17
N VAL A 140 1.74 -3.42 -3.01
CA VAL A 140 3.01 -3.86 -2.40
C VAL A 140 3.89 -4.46 -3.49
N THR A 141 5.07 -3.87 -3.68
CA THR A 141 6.06 -4.31 -4.65
C THR A 141 7.29 -4.87 -3.93
N TRP A 142 7.66 -6.10 -4.26
CA TRP A 142 8.86 -6.75 -3.78
C TRP A 142 10.03 -6.55 -4.72
N TYR A 143 11.18 -6.29 -4.14
CA TYR A 143 12.45 -6.17 -4.85
C TYR A 143 13.47 -7.16 -4.32
N ARG A 144 14.19 -7.80 -5.24
CA ARG A 144 15.42 -8.55 -5.00
C ARG A 144 16.58 -7.72 -5.55
N GLY A 145 17.34 -7.08 -4.67
CA GLY A 145 18.25 -5.99 -5.05
C GLY A 145 17.46 -4.85 -5.73
N ASN A 146 17.70 -4.64 -7.03
CA ASN A 146 17.01 -3.62 -7.84
C ASN A 146 15.93 -4.21 -8.76
N GLU A 147 15.76 -5.53 -8.78
CA GLU A 147 14.81 -6.21 -9.65
C GLU A 147 13.46 -6.39 -8.95
N THR A 148 12.37 -5.99 -9.61
CA THR A 148 11.01 -6.28 -9.14
C THR A 148 10.68 -7.75 -9.34
N VAL A 149 10.29 -8.44 -8.26
CA VAL A 149 10.03 -9.90 -8.28
C VAL A 149 8.58 -10.26 -8.03
N LEU A 150 7.80 -9.40 -7.37
CA LEU A 150 6.36 -9.59 -7.12
C LEU A 150 5.68 -8.24 -6.92
N THR A 151 4.47 -8.10 -7.42
CA THR A 151 3.59 -6.97 -7.14
C THR A 151 2.23 -7.52 -6.73
N GLU A 152 1.70 -7.06 -5.61
CA GLU A 152 0.42 -7.48 -5.05
C GLU A 152 -0.47 -6.27 -4.76
N THR A 153 -1.75 -6.38 -5.08
CA THR A 153 -2.77 -5.34 -4.86
C THR A 153 -3.87 -5.86 -3.95
N PHE A 154 -4.47 -4.98 -3.16
CA PHE A 154 -5.48 -5.35 -2.16
C PHE A 154 -6.87 -4.86 -2.60
N ASN A 155 -7.88 -5.73 -2.48
CA ASN A 155 -9.25 -5.43 -2.89
C ASN A 155 -10.21 -5.17 -1.71
N GLU A 156 -9.69 -5.20 -0.49
CA GLU A 156 -10.49 -4.93 0.71
C GLU A 156 -10.87 -3.45 0.77
N SER A 157 -12.17 -3.16 0.87
CA SER A 157 -12.66 -1.79 0.92
C SER A 157 -12.78 -1.34 2.37
N THR A 158 -11.85 -0.51 2.82
CA THR A 158 -11.84 0.04 4.19
C THR A 158 -11.14 1.39 4.20
N ALA A 159 -11.84 2.41 4.69
CA ALA A 159 -11.33 3.78 4.81
C ALA A 159 -10.43 3.99 6.03
N ILE A 160 -10.62 3.20 7.09
CA ILE A 160 -9.81 3.26 8.30
C ILE A 160 -8.48 2.50 8.14
N PRO A 161 -7.44 2.83 8.93
CA PRO A 161 -6.17 2.14 8.85
C PRO A 161 -6.27 0.67 9.24
N VAL A 162 -5.66 -0.18 8.42
CA VAL A 162 -5.58 -1.62 8.66
C VAL A 162 -4.15 -2.13 8.46
N ASN A 163 -3.90 -3.33 8.96
CA ASN A 163 -2.65 -4.04 8.71
C ASN A 163 -2.83 -4.95 7.50
N ALA A 164 -1.89 -4.89 6.57
CA ALA A 164 -1.84 -5.75 5.39
C ALA A 164 -0.54 -6.57 5.41
N SER A 165 -0.53 -7.69 4.71
CA SER A 165 0.69 -8.44 4.50
C SER A 165 0.74 -9.10 3.14
N SER A 166 1.92 -9.09 2.54
CA SER A 166 2.24 -9.78 1.28
C SER A 166 3.25 -10.88 1.56
N THR A 167 3.19 -11.99 0.82
CA THR A 167 4.11 -13.12 0.97
C THR A 167 4.85 -13.40 -0.32
N LEU A 168 6.18 -13.40 -0.26
CA LEU A 168 7.06 -13.78 -1.36
C LEU A 168 7.65 -15.17 -1.10
N LYS A 169 7.40 -16.11 -2.02
CA LYS A 169 8.04 -17.42 -2.01
C LYS A 169 9.40 -17.33 -2.69
N ILE A 170 10.45 -17.78 -2.01
CA ILE A 170 11.81 -17.83 -2.55
C ILE A 170 12.32 -19.27 -2.59
N SER A 171 13.01 -19.62 -3.68
CA SER A 171 13.77 -20.86 -3.78
C SER A 171 15.24 -20.54 -3.56
N THR A 172 15.81 -21.02 -2.45
CA THR A 172 17.17 -20.64 -2.03
C THR A 172 18.21 -21.33 -2.90
N GLN A 173 18.65 -20.62 -3.93
CA GLN A 173 19.77 -21.01 -4.79
C GLN A 173 21.11 -20.49 -4.22
N ARG A 174 22.23 -21.03 -4.70
CA ARG A 174 23.57 -20.76 -4.14
C ARG A 174 24.01 -19.29 -4.29
N ASP A 175 23.47 -18.61 -5.29
CA ASP A 175 23.65 -17.19 -5.63
C ASP A 175 22.79 -16.24 -4.78
N TYR A 176 21.87 -16.75 -3.96
CA TYR A 176 21.02 -15.90 -3.11
C TYR A 176 21.72 -15.47 -1.81
N ASN A 177 22.86 -16.05 -1.47
CA ASN A 177 23.58 -15.72 -0.25
C ASN A 177 24.10 -14.27 -0.32
N GLY A 178 23.66 -13.42 0.61
CA GLY A 178 23.98 -12.00 0.63
C GLY A 178 23.08 -11.13 -0.27
N LEU A 179 22.09 -11.71 -0.97
CA LEU A 179 21.08 -10.91 -1.66
C LEU A 179 20.16 -10.23 -0.65
N THR A 180 19.72 -9.03 -1.03
CA THR A 180 18.80 -8.23 -0.23
C THR A 180 17.39 -8.27 -0.81
N PHE A 181 16.41 -8.43 0.05
CA PHE A 181 14.99 -8.35 -0.25
C PHE A 181 14.42 -7.12 0.43
N ARG A 182 13.56 -6.38 -0.27
CA ARG A 182 12.78 -5.29 0.32
C ARG A 182 11.38 -5.31 -0.25
N CYS A 183 10.42 -4.84 0.52
CA CYS A 183 9.08 -4.56 0.00
C CYS A 183 8.79 -3.07 0.13
N GLU A 184 8.08 -2.53 -0.85
CA GLU A 184 7.66 -1.14 -0.92
C GLU A 184 6.15 -1.09 -1.02
N ALA A 185 5.52 -0.36 -0.10
CA ALA A 185 4.08 -0.16 -0.02
C ALA A 185 3.75 1.22 -0.60
N GLU A 186 2.99 1.25 -1.70
CA GLU A 186 2.64 2.45 -2.46
C GLU A 186 1.12 2.67 -2.46
N LEU A 187 0.68 3.92 -2.29
CA LEU A 187 -0.73 4.30 -2.36
C LEU A 187 -1.07 4.95 -3.71
N HIS A 188 -1.91 4.27 -4.50
CA HIS A 188 -2.39 4.76 -5.79
C HIS A 188 -3.73 5.49 -5.64
N LEU A 189 -3.66 6.78 -5.32
CA LEU A 189 -4.83 7.60 -4.95
C LEU A 189 -5.50 8.32 -6.14
N GLY A 190 -5.19 7.91 -7.37
CA GLY A 190 -5.76 8.49 -8.58
C GLY A 190 -5.29 9.91 -8.91
N PRO A 191 -5.91 10.57 -9.91
CA PRO A 191 -5.45 11.85 -10.45
C PRO A 191 -5.64 13.04 -9.50
N LYS A 192 -6.52 12.92 -8.51
CA LYS A 192 -6.73 13.91 -7.44
C LYS A 192 -5.79 13.72 -6.26
N GLY A 193 -4.99 12.64 -6.28
CA GLY A 193 -3.95 12.35 -5.32
C GLY A 193 -2.78 13.33 -5.36
N PRO A 194 -1.83 13.19 -4.42
CA PRO A 194 -0.59 13.95 -4.44
C PRO A 194 0.23 13.68 -5.71
N LYS A 195 1.06 14.66 -6.10
CA LYS A 195 1.91 14.57 -7.31
C LYS A 195 2.87 13.39 -7.28
N PHE A 196 3.39 13.05 -6.10
CA PHE A 196 4.25 11.91 -5.87
C PHE A 196 3.47 10.83 -5.16
N LEU A 197 3.64 9.57 -5.59
CA LEU A 197 3.02 8.42 -4.96
C LEU A 197 3.52 8.32 -3.52
N PRO A 198 2.63 8.37 -2.51
CA PRO A 198 3.01 8.16 -1.13
C PRO A 198 3.45 6.71 -0.97
N ASN A 199 4.67 6.50 -0.51
CA ASN A 199 5.24 5.18 -0.33
C ASN A 199 5.95 5.02 1.01
N THR A 200 6.15 3.77 1.42
CA THR A 200 6.99 3.42 2.56
C THR A 200 7.70 2.11 2.22
N SER A 201 9.03 2.12 2.30
CA SER A 201 9.86 0.96 1.98
C SER A 201 10.35 0.31 3.27
N SER A 202 10.43 -1.03 3.25
CA SER A 202 11.08 -1.76 4.33
C SER A 202 12.59 -1.49 4.34
N PRO A 203 13.25 -1.67 5.49
CA PRO A 203 14.68 -1.94 5.52
C PRO A 203 15.02 -3.16 4.64
N PRO A 204 16.24 -3.24 4.08
CA PRO A 204 16.67 -4.41 3.34
C PRO A 204 16.84 -5.62 4.29
N TYR A 205 16.26 -6.74 3.89
CA TYR A 205 16.44 -8.04 4.53
C TYR A 205 17.50 -8.83 3.77
N THR A 206 18.61 -9.16 4.42
CA THR A 206 19.69 -9.94 3.80
C THR A 206 19.45 -11.44 4.03
N ALA A 207 19.31 -12.20 2.95
CA ALA A 207 19.21 -13.65 3.03
C ALA A 207 20.57 -14.27 3.35
N VAL A 208 20.62 -15.11 4.39
CA VAL A 208 21.79 -15.89 4.79
C VAL A 208 21.50 -17.36 4.54
N ILE A 209 22.18 -17.95 3.57
CA ILE A 209 21.93 -19.33 3.14
C ILE A 209 23.06 -20.25 3.62
N LEU A 210 22.70 -21.29 4.36
CA LEU A 210 23.56 -22.39 4.71
C LEU A 210 23.65 -23.36 3.52
N CYS A 211 24.85 -23.46 2.94
CA CYS A 211 25.16 -24.41 1.87
C CYS A 211 25.23 -25.85 2.40
N LYS A 212 24.75 -26.82 1.61
CA LYS A 212 24.97 -28.24 1.92
C LYS A 212 26.35 -28.64 1.42
N ILE A 213 27.21 -29.12 2.32
CA ILE A 213 28.51 -29.70 1.93
C ILE A 213 28.24 -31.04 1.23
N SER A 214 28.62 -31.14 -0.04
CA SER A 214 28.57 -32.42 -0.77
C SER A 214 29.76 -33.30 -0.38
N THR A 215 29.48 -34.42 0.28
CA THR A 215 30.48 -35.41 0.70
C THR A 215 31.12 -36.17 -0.48
N HIS A 216 30.58 -36.05 -1.70
CA HIS A 216 31.12 -36.66 -2.91
C HIS A 216 32.40 -35.99 -3.46
N VAL A 217 32.81 -34.84 -2.92
CA VAL A 217 34.02 -34.13 -3.38
C VAL A 217 35.32 -34.80 -2.91
N PHE A 218 35.23 -35.75 -1.97
CA PHE A 218 36.39 -36.45 -1.43
C PHE A 218 36.56 -37.81 -2.10
N HIS A 219 37.37 -37.89 -3.15
CA HIS A 219 37.88 -39.18 -3.65
C HIS A 219 39.23 -39.48 -2.99
N VAL A 220 39.25 -40.46 -2.10
CA VAL A 220 40.49 -40.96 -1.46
C VAL A 220 40.99 -42.16 -2.26
N PHE A 221 42.11 -42.01 -2.96
CA PHE A 221 42.79 -43.12 -3.63
C PHE A 221 43.87 -43.71 -2.71
N PHE A 222 43.69 -44.96 -2.31
CA PHE A 222 44.71 -45.73 -1.60
C PHE A 222 45.69 -46.34 -2.61
N ARG A 223 46.94 -45.87 -2.62
CA ARG A 223 48.07 -46.63 -3.17
C ARG A 223 48.93 -47.15 -2.01
N PRO A 224 49.58 -48.33 -2.16
CA PRO A 224 50.28 -49.00 -1.06
C PRO A 224 51.45 -48.23 -0.43
N GLN A 225 51.88 -47.09 -1.01
CA GLN A 225 53.01 -46.28 -0.51
C GLN A 225 52.72 -44.77 -0.45
N SER A 226 51.58 -44.30 -0.96
CA SER A 226 51.17 -42.89 -0.85
C SER A 226 49.66 -42.77 -1.05
N SER A 227 49.01 -41.91 -0.24
CA SER A 227 47.62 -41.54 -0.44
C SER A 227 47.57 -40.09 -0.89
N THR A 228 46.96 -39.82 -2.04
CA THR A 228 46.76 -38.46 -2.55
C THR A 228 45.30 -38.10 -2.36
N ILE A 229 45.03 -37.01 -1.62
CA ILE A 229 43.70 -36.41 -1.55
C ILE A 229 43.62 -35.38 -2.68
N THR A 230 42.73 -35.63 -3.65
CA THR A 230 42.45 -34.67 -4.73
C THR A 230 41.11 -34.01 -4.46
N ILE A 231 41.14 -32.70 -4.18
CA ILE A 231 39.92 -31.89 -4.03
C ILE A 231 39.54 -31.38 -5.42
N THR A 232 38.44 -31.89 -5.97
CA THR A 232 37.90 -31.44 -7.27
C THR A 232 36.74 -30.47 -7.06
N GLY A 233 36.54 -29.50 -7.97
CA GLY A 233 35.43 -28.54 -7.83
C GLY A 233 35.59 -27.56 -6.65
N ILE A 234 36.76 -26.91 -6.55
CA ILE A 234 37.05 -25.90 -5.51
C ILE A 234 36.06 -24.72 -5.62
N THR A 235 35.44 -24.34 -4.50
CA THR A 235 34.48 -23.22 -4.37
C THR A 235 34.63 -22.56 -2.99
N SER A 236 34.04 -21.40 -2.76
CA SER A 236 34.06 -20.77 -1.42
C SER A 236 33.50 -21.65 -0.28
N ALA A 237 32.66 -22.64 -0.60
CA ALA A 237 32.09 -23.59 0.36
C ALA A 237 33.07 -24.68 0.85
N ASN A 238 34.21 -24.85 0.17
CA ASN A 238 35.26 -25.78 0.57
C ASN A 238 36.53 -25.04 1.03
N ALA A 239 36.39 -23.77 1.42
CA ALA A 239 37.43 -23.06 2.14
C ALA A 239 37.51 -23.56 3.59
N GLY A 240 38.68 -24.04 4.01
CA GLY A 240 38.89 -24.58 5.35
C GLY A 240 40.27 -25.23 5.51
N ILE A 241 40.60 -25.63 6.73
CA ILE A 241 41.82 -26.39 7.03
C ILE A 241 41.53 -27.88 6.82
N TYR A 242 42.29 -28.51 5.94
CA TYR A 242 42.24 -29.94 5.68
C TYR A 242 43.39 -30.62 6.42
N ILE A 243 43.07 -31.58 7.30
CA ILE A 243 44.07 -32.33 8.07
C ILE A 243 44.09 -33.76 7.56
N CYS A 244 45.22 -34.18 7.00
CA CYS A 244 45.48 -35.58 6.68
C CYS A 244 46.02 -36.28 7.93
N VAL A 245 45.32 -37.29 8.41
CA VAL A 245 45.77 -38.11 9.54
C VAL A 245 46.15 -39.48 9.00
N ALA A 246 47.39 -39.91 9.23
CA ALA A 246 47.84 -41.26 8.96
C ALA A 246 47.87 -42.06 10.26
N GLU A 247 47.26 -43.24 10.26
CA GLU A 247 47.23 -44.17 11.38
C GLU A 247 47.77 -45.52 10.91
N ASN A 248 48.70 -46.11 11.66
CA ASN A 248 49.23 -47.45 11.41
C ASN A 248 48.88 -48.36 12.60
N GLU A 249 49.21 -49.65 12.53
CA GLU A 249 48.89 -50.61 13.59
C GLU A 249 49.62 -50.34 14.94
N ALA A 250 50.59 -49.42 14.96
CA ALA A 250 51.26 -48.96 16.17
C ALA A 250 50.65 -47.68 16.77
N GLY A 251 49.61 -47.12 16.15
CA GLY A 251 48.86 -45.95 16.62
C GLY A 251 49.09 -44.66 15.81
N ARG A 252 48.27 -43.65 16.10
CA ARG A 252 48.24 -42.34 15.44
C ARG A 252 49.44 -41.48 15.82
N ASN A 253 50.14 -40.91 14.84
CA ASN A 253 51.10 -39.83 15.07
C ASN A 253 50.41 -38.49 14.75
N THR A 254 50.27 -37.62 15.75
CA THR A 254 49.65 -36.29 15.67
C THR A 254 50.58 -35.24 15.11
#